data_AF-A0A1Q9NXN5-F1
#
_entry.id   AF-A0A1Q9NXN5-F1
#
_cell.length_a   1.000
_cell.length_b   1.000
_cell.length_c   1.000
_cell.angle_alpha   90.00
_cell.angle_beta   90.00
_cell.angle_gamma   90.00
#
_symmetry.space_group_name_H-M   'P 1'
#
loop_
_entity.id
_entity.type
_entity.pdbx_description
1 polymer ?
#
loop_
_entity_poly.entity_id
_entity_poly.type
_entity_poly.pdbx_seq_one_letter_code
_entity_poly.pdbx_strand_id
1 'polypeptide(L)'
;MYTSEFCVFCDAAEEILVDALTDFGVSKSAIRAVDVETEEECGCRTDDVTMLPTIKVCDKHLTGLPEEQSMRDAVMQAIMKDCFCE
;
A
#
# COMPACT_ATOMS: atom_id res chain seq x y z
N MET A 1 -0.84 -0.30 3.44
CA MET A 1 0.62 -0.43 3.31
C MET A 1 1.17 -0.93 4.62
N TYR A 2 1.94 -2.00 4.57
CA TYR A 2 2.66 -2.56 5.71
C TYR A 2 4.03 -1.89 5.81
N THR A 3 4.36 -1.42 7.00
CA THR A 3 5.56 -0.64 7.34
C THR A 3 6.11 -1.07 8.70
N SER A 4 7.26 -0.51 9.09
CA SER A 4 7.86 -0.59 10.44
C SER A 4 8.75 0.63 10.64
N GLU A 5 9.13 0.94 11.88
CA GLU A 5 10.06 2.04 12.17
C GLU A 5 11.41 1.88 11.44
N PHE A 6 11.86 0.63 11.23
CA PHE A 6 13.14 0.31 10.59
C PHE A 6 13.09 0.22 9.05
N CYS A 7 11.97 0.56 8.41
CA CYS A 7 11.80 0.40 6.98
C CYS A 7 12.35 1.59 6.18
N VAL A 8 13.58 1.46 5.67
CA VAL A 8 14.28 2.52 4.92
C VAL A 8 13.54 2.95 3.64
N PHE A 9 12.82 2.04 2.99
CA PHE A 9 12.15 2.31 1.71
C PHE A 9 10.67 2.65 1.85
N CYS A 10 10.12 2.71 3.08
CA CYS A 10 8.70 2.90 3.28
C CYS A 10 8.25 4.32 2.86
N ASP A 11 8.99 5.36 3.21
CA ASP A 11 8.65 6.73 2.82
C ASP A 11 8.60 6.88 1.29
N ALA A 12 9.63 6.37 0.60
CA ALA A 12 9.70 6.43 -0.87
C ALA A 12 8.58 5.60 -1.54
N ALA A 13 8.22 4.44 -0.97
CA ALA A 13 7.13 3.63 -1.49
C ALA A 13 5.75 4.27 -1.22
N GLU A 14 5.60 4.99 -0.11
CA GLU A 14 4.39 5.76 0.20
C GLU A 14 4.22 6.93 -0.77
N GLU A 15 5.29 7.68 -1.07
CA GLU A 15 5.25 8.75 -2.08
C GLU A 15 4.77 8.22 -3.45
N ILE A 16 5.33 7.10 -3.92
CA ILE A 16 4.92 6.48 -5.19
C ILE A 16 3.44 6.05 -5.16
N LEU A 17 2.96 5.54 -4.02
CA LEU A 17 1.56 5.17 -3.85
C LEU A 17 0.63 6.39 -3.84
N VAL A 18 1.01 7.45 -3.13
CA VAL A 18 0.25 8.71 -3.06
C VAL A 18 0.16 9.36 -4.44
N ASP A 19 1.26 9.41 -5.18
CA ASP A 19 1.29 9.96 -6.53
C ASP A 19 0.36 9.16 -7.47
N ALA A 20 0.46 7.83 -7.43
CA ALA A 20 -0.41 6.97 -8.22
C ALA A 20 -1.90 7.13 -7.86
N LEU A 21 -2.26 7.28 -6.59
CA LEU A 21 -3.65 7.53 -6.18
C LEU A 21 -4.14 8.91 -6.66
N THR A 22 -3.27 9.92 -6.55
CA THR A 22 -3.57 11.31 -6.95
C THR A 22 -3.80 11.42 -8.45
N ASP A 23 -3.04 10.68 -9.27
CA ASP A 23 -3.20 10.60 -10.73
C ASP A 23 -4.63 10.17 -11.14
N PHE A 24 -5.29 9.36 -10.31
CA PHE A 24 -6.66 8.89 -10.55
C PHE A 24 -7.73 9.61 -9.70
N GLY A 25 -7.36 10.69 -9.00
CA GLY A 25 -8.27 11.47 -8.17
C GLY A 25 -8.69 10.78 -6.86
N VAL A 26 -7.96 9.75 -6.43
CA VAL A 26 -8.20 9.05 -5.17
C VAL A 26 -7.46 9.78 -4.05
N SER A 27 -8.18 10.09 -2.96
CA SER A 27 -7.58 10.75 -1.80
C SER A 27 -6.57 9.84 -1.09
N LYS A 28 -5.48 10.43 -0.58
CA LYS A 28 -4.52 9.73 0.29
C LYS A 28 -5.15 9.10 1.54
N SER A 29 -6.35 9.53 1.94
CA SER A 29 -7.12 8.91 3.03
C SER A 29 -7.48 7.45 2.75
N ALA A 30 -7.42 7.00 1.49
CA ALA A 30 -7.58 5.59 1.12
C ALA A 30 -6.38 4.72 1.55
N ILE A 31 -5.25 5.34 1.91
CA ILE A 31 -4.07 4.61 2.40
C ILE A 31 -4.24 4.33 3.89
N ARG A 32 -4.24 3.05 4.23
CA ARG A 32 -4.07 2.60 5.62
C ARG A 32 -2.64 2.12 5.83
N ALA A 33 -1.87 2.83 6.65
CA ALA A 33 -0.59 2.34 7.15
C ALA A 33 -0.82 1.32 8.27
N VAL A 34 -0.09 0.21 8.21
CA VAL A 34 -0.11 -0.87 9.20
C VAL A 34 1.34 -1.11 9.62
N ASP A 35 1.65 -0.79 10.87
CA ASP A 35 2.94 -1.15 11.44
C ASP A 35 2.91 -2.64 11.83
N VAL A 36 3.86 -3.41 11.31
CA VAL A 36 3.96 -4.85 11.60
C VAL A 36 4.53 -5.13 12.99
N GLU A 37 5.15 -4.14 13.64
CA GLU A 37 5.69 -4.29 15.00
C GLU A 37 4.60 -4.07 16.07
N THR A 38 3.48 -3.43 15.72
CA THR A 38 2.35 -3.14 16.63
C THR A 38 1.04 -3.84 16.21
N GLU A 39 1.17 -4.97 15.50
CA GLU A 39 0.12 -5.75 14.82
C GLU A 39 -1.20 -5.93 15.61
N GLU A 40 -1.15 -6.03 16.94
CA GLU A 40 -2.32 -6.28 17.78
C GLU A 40 -3.44 -5.24 17.63
N GLU A 41 -3.14 -4.01 17.18
CA GLU A 41 -4.13 -2.92 17.14
C GLU A 41 -5.06 -2.94 15.92
N CYS A 42 -4.68 -3.60 14.82
CA CYS A 42 -5.39 -3.44 13.54
C CYS A 42 -6.19 -4.67 13.08
N GLY A 43 -5.97 -5.84 13.70
CA GLY A 43 -6.57 -7.12 13.29
C GLY A 43 -6.16 -7.57 11.88
N CYS A 44 -5.13 -6.94 11.31
CA CYS A 44 -4.60 -7.26 10.00
C CYS A 44 -3.65 -8.44 10.17
N ARG A 45 -3.91 -9.57 9.51
CA ARG A 45 -2.95 -10.67 9.48
C ARG A 45 -1.67 -10.18 8.79
N THR A 46 -0.59 -10.06 9.56
CA THR A 46 0.74 -9.76 9.01
C THR A 46 1.55 -11.03 8.75
N ASP A 47 1.02 -12.21 9.11
CA ASP A 47 1.66 -13.52 8.90
C ASP A 47 2.12 -13.76 7.44
N ASP A 48 1.42 -13.16 6.48
CA ASP A 48 1.71 -13.29 5.04
C ASP A 48 2.72 -12.22 4.53
N VAL A 49 3.17 -11.29 5.38
CA VAL A 49 4.08 -10.19 5.03
C VAL A 49 5.51 -10.58 5.38
N THR A 50 6.27 -11.02 4.36
CA THR A 50 7.66 -11.46 4.55
C THR A 50 8.70 -10.38 4.27
N MET A 51 8.29 -9.22 3.74
CA MET A 51 9.18 -8.13 3.33
C MET A 51 8.49 -6.77 3.51
N LEU A 52 9.27 -5.74 3.81
CA LEU A 52 8.81 -4.36 3.89
C LEU A 52 9.53 -3.47 2.86
N PRO A 53 8.88 -2.42 2.33
CA PRO A 53 7.44 -2.18 2.43
C PRO A 53 6.64 -3.26 1.68
N THR A 54 5.42 -3.53 2.13
CA THR A 54 4.44 -4.29 1.32
C THR A 54 3.19 -3.46 1.14
N ILE A 55 2.80 -3.24 -0.11
CA ILE A 55 1.60 -2.49 -0.46
C ILE A 55 0.56 -3.47 -0.99
N LYS A 56 -0.57 -3.53 -0.31
CA LYS A 56 -1.75 -4.28 -0.74
C LYS A 56 -2.74 -3.33 -1.38
N VAL A 57 -3.01 -3.54 -2.67
CA VAL A 57 -4.02 -2.78 -3.44
C VAL A 57 -5.03 -3.79 -3.97
N CYS A 58 -6.22 -3.82 -3.35
CA CYS A 58 -7.22 -4.84 -3.61
C CYS A 58 -6.64 -6.28 -3.50
N ASP A 59 -6.58 -7.01 -4.62
CA ASP A 59 -6.04 -8.38 -4.71
C ASP A 59 -4.53 -8.44 -4.99
N LYS A 60 -3.88 -7.29 -5.22
CA LYS A 60 -2.45 -7.23 -5.56
C LYS A 60 -1.59 -6.92 -4.35
N HIS A 61 -0.49 -7.64 -4.26
CA HIS A 61 0.60 -7.39 -3.31
C HIS A 61 1.83 -6.93 -4.08
N LEU A 62 2.33 -5.76 -3.74
CA LEU A 62 3.58 -5.19 -4.24
C LEU A 62 4.55 -5.17 -3.07
N THR A 63 5.67 -5.88 -3.18
CA THR A 63 6.68 -6.02 -2.11
C THR A 63 7.96 -5.29 -2.49
N GLY A 64 8.58 -4.62 -1.53
CA GLY A 64 9.74 -3.76 -1.78
C GLY A 64 9.34 -2.41 -2.38
N LEU A 65 10.31 -1.68 -2.91
CA LEU A 65 10.07 -0.40 -3.58
C LEU A 65 9.37 -0.64 -4.93
N PRO A 66 8.11 -0.23 -5.11
CA PRO A 66 7.39 -0.45 -6.35
C PRO A 66 7.88 0.49 -7.45
N GLU A 67 7.85 0.05 -8.70
CA GLU A 67 7.97 0.95 -9.84
C GLU A 67 6.67 1.76 -10.01
N GLU A 68 6.79 3.03 -10.41
CA GLU A 68 5.63 3.92 -10.58
C GLU A 68 4.57 3.33 -11.51
N GLN A 69 4.97 2.73 -12.64
CA GLN A 69 4.04 2.16 -13.60
C GLN A 69 3.28 0.98 -13.00
N SER A 70 3.98 0.12 -12.26
CA SER A 70 3.36 -1.03 -11.57
C SER A 70 2.35 -0.57 -10.52
N MET A 71 2.63 0.54 -9.83
CA MET A 71 1.71 1.13 -8.86
C MET A 71 0.46 1.72 -9.54
N ARG A 72 0.65 2.52 -10.61
CA ARG A 72 -0.45 3.08 -11.41
C ARG A 72 -1.38 1.98 -11.94
N ASP A 73 -0.81 0.91 -12.48
CA ASP A 73 -1.59 -0.23 -12.99
C ASP A 73 -2.39 -0.92 -11.88
N ALA A 74 -1.81 -1.07 -10.68
CA ALA A 74 -2.49 -1.66 -9.53
C ALA A 74 -3.65 -0.79 -9.03
N VAL A 75 -3.45 0.53 -8.92
CA VAL A 75 -4.51 1.48 -8.54
C VAL A 75 -5.63 1.49 -9.56
N MET A 76 -5.31 1.57 -10.87
CA MET A 76 -6.32 1.52 -11.94
C MET A 76 -7.17 0.25 -11.85
N GLN A 77 -6.54 -0.90 -11.63
CA GLN A 77 -7.25 -2.18 -11.48
C GLN A 77 -8.18 -2.19 -10.26
N ALA A 78 -7.77 -1.57 -9.15
CA ALA A 78 -8.61 -1.46 -7.96
C ALA A 78 -9.81 -0.52 -8.18
N ILE A 79 -9.65 0.56 -8.96
CA ILE A 79 -10.76 1.45 -9.34
C ILE A 79 -11.77 0.68 -10.20
N MET A 80 -11.31 -0.04 -11.22
CA MET A 80 -12.18 -0.81 -12.11
C MET A 80 -12.97 -1.91 -11.39
N LYS A 81 -12.42 -2.43 -10.29
CA LYS A 81 -13.03 -3.48 -9.46
C LYS A 81 -13.85 -2.93 -8.29
N ASP A 82 -13.93 -1.61 -8.13
CA ASP A 82 -14.62 -0.95 -7.01
C ASP A 82 -14.08 -1.41 -5.64
N CYS A 83 -12.76 -1.56 -5.52
CA CYS A 83 -12.11 -2.04 -4.30
C CYS A 83 -11.85 -0.95 -3.25
N PHE A 84 -12.10 0.32 -3.60
CA PHE A 84 -11.95 1.44 -2.69
C PHE A 84 -13.27 1.63 -1.93
N CYS A 85 -13.32 1.26 -0.66
CA CYS A 85 -14.46 1.58 0.19
C CYS A 85 -14.39 3.05 0.62
N GLU A 86 -15.53 3.75 0.59
CA GLU A 86 -15.72 5.07 1.24
C GLU A 86 -15.57 5.00 2.77
#